data_AF-A0A2V8F1C8-F1
#
_entry.id   AF-A0A2V8F1C8-F1
#
_cell.length_a   1.000
_cell.length_b   1.000
_cell.length_c   1.000
_cell.angle_alpha   90.00
_cell.angle_beta   90.00
_cell.angle_gamma   90.00
#
_symmetry.space_group_name_H-M   'P 1'
#
loop_
_entity.id
_entity.type
_entity.pdbx_description
1 polymer ?
#
loop_
_entity_poly.entity_id
_entity_poly.type
_entity_poly.pdbx_seq_one_letter_code
_entity_poly.pdbx_strand_id
1 'polypeptide(L)' 'MTLRRARGLLLRLVRRRALAIVVGLALAVPAAWIEFGSRHDAWWVQGIALVLLASGLAVLWTGVTGPSPDWIDDDG' A
#
# COMPACT_ATOMS: atom_id res chain seq x y z
N MET A 1 13.68 -15.19 25.79
CA MET A 1 14.56 -14.78 24.66
C MET A 1 13.85 -14.85 23.29
N THR A 2 12.70 -15.51 23.19
CA THR A 2 11.83 -15.61 21.99
C THR A 2 11.21 -14.28 21.56
N LEU A 3 10.78 -13.44 22.51
CA LEU A 3 10.20 -12.10 22.24
C LEU A 3 11.10 -11.20 21.38
N ARG A 4 12.42 -11.27 21.56
CA ARG A 4 13.37 -10.42 20.82
C ARG A 4 13.49 -10.85 19.35
N ARG A 5 13.30 -12.15 19.06
CA ARG A 5 13.26 -12.70 17.70
C ARG A 5 11.91 -12.45 17.03
N ALA A 6 10.80 -12.67 17.73
CA ALA A 6 9.45 -12.38 17.25
C ALA A 6 9.30 -10.91 16.85
N ARG A 7 9.79 -10.00 17.69
CA ARG A 7 9.81 -8.56 17.39
C ARG A 7 10.64 -8.22 16.15
N GLY A 8 11.81 -8.84 15.97
CA GLY A 8 12.63 -8.63 14.77
C GLY A 8 11.97 -9.14 13.49
N LEU A 9 11.21 -10.23 13.60
CA LEU A 9 10.47 -10.84 12.49
C LEU A 9 9.25 -9.99 12.12
N LEU A 10 8.45 -9.57 13.11
CA LEU A 10 7.35 -8.62 12.96
C LEU A 10 7.80 -7.30 12.33
N LEU A 11 8.94 -6.74 12.75
CA LEU A 11 9.47 -5.51 12.17
C LEU A 11 9.89 -5.68 10.70
N ARG A 12 10.38 -6.86 10.30
CA ARG A 12 10.70 -7.16 8.88
C ARG A 12 9.44 -7.36 8.03
N LEU A 13 8.41 -7.91 8.64
CA LEU A 13 7.08 -8.13 8.07
C LEU A 13 6.34 -6.83 7.82
N VAL A 14 6.26 -6.03 8.88
CA VAL A 14 5.76 -4.67 8.86
C VAL A 14 6.56 -3.87 7.86
N ARG A 15 7.87 -4.08 7.71
CA ARG A 15 8.65 -3.39 6.67
C ARG A 15 8.16 -3.70 5.25
N ARG A 16 7.82 -4.94 4.91
CA ARG A 16 7.27 -5.27 3.58
C ARG A 16 5.83 -4.80 3.39
N ARG A 17 4.99 -4.92 4.43
CA ARG A 17 3.60 -4.46 4.43
C ARG A 17 3.50 -2.94 4.38
N ALA A 18 4.34 -2.25 5.16
CA ALA A 18 4.47 -0.80 5.17
C ALA A 18 5.02 -0.29 3.84
N LEU A 19 5.96 -0.98 3.20
CA LEU A 19 6.42 -0.63 1.85
C LEU A 19 5.26 -0.68 0.84
N ALA A 20 4.43 -1.73 0.86
CA ALA A 20 3.25 -1.80 -0.01
C ALA A 20 2.28 -0.64 0.28
N ILE A 21 1.98 -0.36 1.55
CA ILE A 21 1.10 0.75 1.94
C ILE A 21 1.68 2.11 1.50
N VAL A 22 2.96 2.36 1.72
CA VAL A 22 3.65 3.60 1.37
C VAL A 22 3.69 3.80 -0.15
N VAL A 23 4.02 2.76 -0.90
CA VAL A 23 4.03 2.82 -2.37
C VAL A 23 2.62 3.02 -2.92
N GLY A 24 1.62 2.31 -2.37
CA GLY A 24 0.22 2.47 -2.73
C GLY A 24 -0.28 3.91 -2.50
N LEU A 25 0.03 4.49 -1.33
CA LEU A 25 -0.31 5.88 -1.01
C LEU A 25 0.44 6.88 -1.90
N ALA A 26 1.74 6.67 -2.13
CA ALA A 26 2.55 7.56 -2.97
C ALA A 26 2.03 7.63 -4.41
N LEU A 27 1.41 6.56 -4.92
CA LEU A 27 0.76 6.54 -6.23
C LEU A 27 -0.68 7.08 -6.19
N ALA A 28 -1.47 6.68 -5.19
CA ALA A 28 -2.89 7.01 -5.11
C ALA A 28 -3.16 8.48 -4.75
N VAL A 29 -2.36 9.07 -3.85
CA VAL A 29 -2.61 10.44 -3.35
C VAL A 29 -2.45 11.51 -4.45
N PRO A 30 -1.35 11.54 -5.22
CA PRO A 30 -1.22 12.51 -6.32
C PRO A 30 -2.24 12.26 -7.44
N ALA A 31 -2.54 11.00 -7.72
CA ALA A 31 -3.54 10.64 -8.73
C ALA A 31 -4.96 11.09 -8.35
N ALA A 32 -5.36 10.88 -7.09
CA ALA A 32 -6.63 11.37 -6.56
C ALA A 32 -6.68 12.91 -6.59
N TRP A 33 -5.57 13.57 -6.26
CA TRP A 33 -5.49 15.03 -6.33
C TRP A 33 -5.74 15.55 -7.75
N ILE A 34 -5.16 14.91 -8.77
CA ILE A 34 -5.36 15.26 -10.17
C ILE A 34 -6.81 15.01 -10.59
N GLU A 35 -7.38 13.86 -10.23
CA GLU A 35 -8.75 13.48 -10.63
C GLU A 35 -9.83 14.38 -9.99
N PHE A 36 -9.70 14.69 -8.70
CA PHE A 36 -10.72 15.43 -7.96
C PHE A 36 -10.48 16.95 -7.88
N GLY A 37 -9.21 17.38 -8.00
CA GLY A 37 -8.80 18.77 -7.80
C GLY A 37 -8.46 19.51 -9.08
N SER A 38 -8.25 18.80 -10.20
CA SER A 38 -7.75 19.42 -11.42
C SER A 38 -8.77 19.53 -12.55
N ARG A 39 -8.93 20.74 -13.09
CA ARG A 39 -9.57 21.00 -14.38
C ARG A 39 -8.49 21.04 -15.46
N HIS A 40 -7.83 19.92 -15.72
CA HIS A 40 -6.89 19.82 -16.84
C HIS A 40 -7.65 19.43 -18.11
N ASP A 41 -7.53 20.24 -19.17
CA ASP A 41 -8.14 19.96 -20.50
C ASP A 41 -7.45 18.78 -21.24
N ALA A 42 -6.32 18.31 -20.74
CA ALA A 42 -5.55 17.25 -21.36
C ALA A 42 -6.12 15.87 -20.99
N TRP A 43 -6.89 15.27 -21.91
CA TRP A 43 -7.52 13.94 -21.75
C TRP A 43 -6.56 12.82 -21.30
N TRP A 44 -5.28 12.89 -21.71
CA TRP A 44 -4.28 11.87 -21.37
C TRP A 44 -3.84 11.93 -19.89
N VAL A 45 -3.89 13.11 -19.27
CA VAL A 45 -3.53 13.30 -17.85
C VAL A 45 -4.56 12.59 -16.96
N GLN A 46 -5.83 12.67 -17.34
CA GLN A 46 -6.94 12.02 -16.66
C GLN A 46 -6.83 10.49 -16.76
N GLY A 47 -6.49 9.97 -17.95
CA GLY A 47 -6.23 8.55 -18.14
C GLY A 47 -5.08 8.03 -17.26
N ILE A 48 -3.95 8.75 -17.20
CA ILE A 48 -2.81 8.39 -16.34
C ILE A 48 -3.19 8.45 -14.86
N ALA A 49 -3.96 9.47 -14.44
CA ALA A 49 -4.43 9.59 -13.07
C ALA A 49 -5.28 8.38 -12.67
N LEU A 50 -6.22 7.93 -13.50
CA LEU A 50 -7.04 6.75 -13.21
C LEU A 50 -6.21 5.47 -13.08
N VAL A 51 -5.24 5.26 -13.98
CA VAL A 51 -4.36 4.08 -13.92
C VAL A 51 -3.50 4.10 -12.66
N LEU A 52 -2.90 5.25 -12.31
CA LEU A 52 -2.09 5.39 -11.11
C LEU A 52 -2.91 5.25 -9.83
N LEU A 53 -4.14 5.79 -9.82
CA LEU A 53 -5.06 5.65 -8.69
C LEU A 53 -5.43 4.19 -8.48
N ALA A 54 -5.87 3.50 -9.53
CA ALA A 54 -6.25 2.08 -9.47
C ALA A 54 -5.07 1.20 -9.05
N SER A 55 -3.89 1.44 -9.62
CA SER A 55 -2.66 0.69 -9.28
C SER A 55 -2.24 0.95 -7.84
N GLY A 56 -2.27 2.21 -7.39
CA GLY A 56 -1.97 2.60 -6.02
C GLY A 56 -2.93 1.96 -5.02
N LEU A 57 -4.24 1.95 -5.34
CA LEU A 57 -5.26 1.29 -4.53
C LEU A 57 -5.05 -0.23 -4.47
N ALA A 58 -4.69 -0.87 -5.57
CA ALA A 58 -4.42 -2.31 -5.61
C ALA A 58 -3.21 -2.68 -4.74
N VAL A 59 -2.12 -1.90 -4.81
CA VAL A 59 -0.92 -2.13 -3.98
C VAL A 59 -1.23 -1.84 -2.51
N LEU A 60 -1.98 -0.78 -2.22
CA LEU A 60 -2.45 -0.46 -0.87
C LEU A 60 -3.32 -1.60 -0.32
N TRP A 61 -4.28 -2.07 -1.10
CA TRP A 61 -5.15 -3.19 -0.75
C TRP A 61 -4.34 -4.46 -0.49
N THR A 62 -3.34 -4.77 -1.31
CA THR A 62 -2.42 -5.89 -1.08
C THR A 62 -1.67 -5.75 0.25
N GLY A 63 -1.28 -4.53 0.61
CA GLY A 63 -0.70 -4.25 1.93
C GLY A 63 -1.70 -4.41 3.08
N VAL A 64 -2.99 -4.11 2.87
CA VAL A 64 -4.03 -4.19 3.91
C VAL A 64 -4.58 -5.60 4.09
N THR A 65 -4.89 -6.31 3.00
CA THR A 65 -5.56 -7.63 3.01
C THR A 65 -4.64 -8.80 2.71
N GLY A 66 -3.37 -8.54 2.38
CA GLY A 66 -2.37 -9.57 2.20
C GLY A 66 -2.38 -10.53 3.41
N PRO A 67 -2.33 -11.86 3.18
CA PRO A 67 -2.42 -12.85 4.23
C PRO A 67 -1.52 -12.47 5.41
N SER A 68 -2.09 -12.47 6.61
CA SER A 68 -1.24 -12.44 7.80
C SER A 68 -0.36 -13.68 7.70
N PRO A 69 0.95 -13.50 7.70
CA PRO A 69 1.82 -14.63 7.51
C PRO A 69 1.57 -15.73 8.53
N ASP A 70 1.50 -16.93 7.97
CA ASP A 70 1.19 -18.23 8.56
C ASP A 70 2.21 -18.71 9.60
N TRP A 71 3.35 -18.04 9.74
CA TRP A 71 4.31 -18.30 10.83
C TRP A 71 3.96 -17.58 12.16
N ILE A 72 2.79 -16.92 12.23
CA ILE A 72 2.22 -16.42 13.48
C ILE A 72 1.39 -17.55 14.06
N ASP A 73 1.98 -18.33 14.96
CA ASP A 73 1.22 -19.24 15.81
C ASP A 73 0.35 -18.40 16.76
N ASP A 74 -0.95 -18.72 16.79
CA ASP A 74 -1.92 -18.13 17.71
C ASP A 74 -1.73 -18.80 19.09
N ASP A 75 -0.70 -18.36 19.81
CA ASP A 75 -0.53 -18.72 21.22
C ASP A 75 -1.60 -17.96 22.03
N GLY A 76 -2.67 -18.67 22.40
CA GLY A 76 -3.89 -18.15 23.03
C GLY A 76 -3.77 -17.43 24.38
#